data_AF-A0AAD6FZ59-F1
#
_entry.id   AF-A0AAD6FZ59-F1
#
_cell.length_a   1.000
_cell.length_b   1.000
_cell.length_c   1.000
_cell.angle_alpha   90.00
_cell.angle_beta   90.00
_cell.angle_gamma   90.00
#
_symmetry.space_group_name_H-M   'P 1'
#
loop_
_entity.id
_entity.type
_entity.pdbx_description
1 polymer ?
#
loop_
_entity_poly.entity_id
_entity_poly.type
_entity_poly.pdbx_seq_one_letter_code
_entity_poly.pdbx_strand_id
1 'polypeptide(L)'
;MPSKRMTPEHAQVVMFFFYVLAVGTSIRIGGLGQCITLIGLGVWYNDARGADASRILRNFINGLGFMSYASGAVQLELGPSQWQFFIRVDRMGLLWLAIIGAIVFTTVQTQDLYDQAGDRARGRKTLPLVIGDASVRWVTAALMFFWGIISPRYWGWLQIDQSTVLFWSGTYMAALACIIAGRTLMLRTVPADKVTFLLWNLWLVSQYALPLCAGLGRAGEV
;
A
#
# COMPACT_ATOMS: atom_id res chain seq x y z
N MET A 1 10.55 -10.99 -23.82
CA MET A 1 9.48 -10.12 -23.24
C MET A 1 8.64 -9.49 -24.35
N PRO A 2 7.40 -8.99 -24.10
CA PRO A 2 6.44 -8.57 -25.15
C PRO A 2 6.97 -7.57 -26.18
N SER A 3 7.86 -6.66 -25.77
CA SER A 3 8.52 -5.67 -26.64
C SER A 3 9.80 -6.16 -27.32
N LYS A 4 10.20 -7.42 -27.09
CA LYS A 4 11.43 -8.08 -27.59
C LYS A 4 12.77 -7.38 -27.28
N ARG A 5 12.79 -6.36 -26.40
CA ARG A 5 14.00 -5.63 -26.00
C ARG A 5 14.95 -6.43 -25.09
N MET A 6 14.44 -7.46 -24.42
CA MET A 6 15.21 -8.30 -23.49
C MET A 6 14.69 -9.75 -23.54
N THR A 7 15.61 -10.71 -23.51
CA THR A 7 15.28 -12.14 -23.41
C THR A 7 14.92 -12.49 -21.96
N PRO A 8 14.14 -13.56 -21.72
CA PRO A 8 13.83 -14.02 -20.36
C PRO A 8 15.08 -14.31 -19.52
N GLU A 9 16.12 -14.87 -20.12
CA GLU A 9 17.37 -15.24 -19.44
C GLU A 9 18.12 -13.99 -18.97
N HIS A 10 18.24 -12.98 -19.84
CA HIS A 10 18.82 -11.69 -19.45
C HIS A 10 18.02 -11.03 -18.32
N ALA A 11 16.68 -11.12 -18.35
CA ALA A 11 15.83 -10.58 -17.30
C ALA A 11 16.09 -11.27 -15.94
N GLN A 12 16.24 -12.59 -15.95
CA GLN A 12 16.56 -13.37 -14.76
C GLN A 12 17.94 -13.02 -14.18
N VAL A 13 18.97 -12.92 -15.04
CA VAL A 13 20.31 -12.51 -14.59
C VAL A 13 20.28 -11.15 -13.92
N VAL A 14 19.60 -10.17 -14.54
CA VAL A 14 19.43 -8.83 -13.98
C VAL A 14 18.67 -8.87 -12.66
N MET A 15 17.61 -9.67 -12.54
CA MET A 15 16.85 -9.85 -11.31
C MET A 15 17.73 -10.38 -10.17
N PHE A 16 18.49 -11.46 -10.41
CA PHE A 16 19.39 -12.02 -9.39
C PHE A 16 20.48 -11.03 -8.99
N PHE A 17 21.06 -10.31 -9.95
CA PHE A 17 22.02 -9.25 -9.67
C PHE A 17 21.44 -8.18 -8.71
N PHE A 18 20.22 -7.70 -8.99
CA PHE A 18 19.56 -6.73 -8.11
C PHE A 18 19.18 -7.31 -6.74
N TYR A 19 18.84 -8.60 -6.64
CA TYR A 19 18.63 -9.25 -5.35
C TYR A 19 19.91 -9.29 -4.52
N VAL A 20 21.04 -9.66 -5.12
CA VAL A 20 22.34 -9.65 -4.43
C VAL A 20 22.70 -8.24 -4.00
N LEU A 21 22.53 -7.24 -4.86
CA LEU A 21 22.76 -5.85 -4.51
C LEU A 21 21.86 -5.38 -3.36
N ALA A 22 20.55 -5.67 -3.43
CA ALA A 22 19.60 -5.28 -2.39
C ALA A 22 19.93 -5.91 -1.03
N VAL A 23 20.26 -7.20 -1.01
CA VAL A 23 20.69 -7.88 0.22
C VAL A 23 22.00 -7.29 0.73
N GLY A 24 22.98 -7.06 -0.16
CA GLY A 24 24.27 -6.47 0.19
C GLY A 24 24.14 -5.07 0.78
N THR A 25 23.31 -4.21 0.20
CA THR A 25 23.05 -2.87 0.73
C THR A 25 22.31 -2.96 2.06
N SER A 26 21.26 -3.79 2.17
CA SER A 26 20.51 -3.97 3.42
C SER A 26 21.33 -4.55 4.57
N ILE A 27 22.35 -5.37 4.31
CA ILE A 27 23.32 -5.80 5.34
C ILE A 27 24.11 -4.61 5.88
N ARG A 28 24.48 -3.65 5.01
CA ARG A 28 25.30 -2.50 5.40
C ARG A 28 24.51 -1.40 6.10
N ILE A 29 23.31 -1.09 5.63
CA ILE A 29 22.54 0.07 6.10
C ILE A 29 21.39 -0.31 7.04
N GLY A 30 20.95 -1.58 7.03
CA GLY A 30 19.77 -2.05 7.77
C GLY A 30 18.61 -2.44 6.85
N GLY A 31 17.52 -2.97 7.44
CA GLY A 31 16.33 -3.39 6.69
C GLY A 31 16.42 -4.79 6.06
N LEU A 32 17.40 -5.61 6.45
CA LEU A 32 17.61 -6.95 5.88
C LEU A 32 16.37 -7.86 6.00
N GLY A 33 15.66 -7.81 7.13
CA GLY A 33 14.45 -8.61 7.32
C GLY A 33 13.35 -8.27 6.31
N GLN A 34 13.13 -6.98 6.08
CA GLN A 34 12.15 -6.46 5.12
C GLN A 34 12.58 -6.76 3.68
N CYS A 35 13.88 -6.64 3.38
CA CYS A 35 14.44 -7.00 2.07
C CYS A 35 14.21 -8.49 1.74
N ILE A 36 14.60 -9.40 2.63
CA ILE A 36 14.41 -10.84 2.45
C ILE A 36 12.91 -11.17 2.35
N THR A 37 12.09 -10.53 3.18
CA THR A 37 10.63 -10.69 3.12
C THR A 37 10.08 -10.27 1.76
N LEU A 38 10.48 -9.12 1.23
CA LEU A 38 10.06 -8.64 -0.09
C LEU A 38 10.49 -9.57 -1.23
N ILE A 39 11.73 -10.08 -1.18
CA ILE A 39 12.20 -11.08 -2.17
C ILE A 39 11.33 -12.34 -2.08
N GLY A 40 11.11 -12.88 -0.87
CA GLY A 40 10.28 -14.06 -0.65
C GLY A 40 8.83 -13.86 -1.11
N LEU A 41 8.21 -12.72 -0.80
CA LEU A 41 6.88 -12.34 -1.28
C LEU A 41 6.85 -12.19 -2.80
N GLY A 42 7.89 -11.64 -3.41
CA GLY A 42 8.02 -11.50 -4.87
C GLY A 42 8.09 -12.84 -5.58
N VAL A 43 8.88 -13.78 -5.04
CA VAL A 43 8.96 -15.17 -5.52
C VAL A 43 7.61 -15.87 -5.32
N TRP A 44 6.96 -15.65 -4.19
CA TRP A 44 5.64 -16.23 -3.94
C TRP A 44 4.58 -15.68 -4.91
N TYR A 45 4.62 -14.37 -5.17
CA TYR A 45 3.69 -13.70 -6.06
C TYR A 45 3.83 -14.19 -7.50
N ASN A 46 5.06 -14.25 -8.03
CA ASN A 46 5.34 -14.51 -9.43
C ASN A 46 5.62 -16.00 -9.73
N ASP A 47 6.68 -16.55 -9.15
CA ASP A 47 7.20 -17.89 -9.49
C ASP A 47 6.31 -19.01 -8.95
N ALA A 48 5.88 -18.91 -7.70
CA ALA A 48 4.92 -19.85 -7.10
C ALA A 48 3.46 -19.52 -7.43
N ARG A 49 3.22 -18.53 -8.30
CA ARG A 49 1.89 -18.14 -8.80
C ARG A 49 0.87 -17.81 -7.70
N GLY A 50 1.32 -17.33 -6.55
CA GLY A 50 0.45 -16.93 -5.43
C GLY A 50 -0.56 -15.84 -5.83
N ALA A 51 -0.19 -14.97 -6.78
CA ALA A 51 -1.07 -13.95 -7.34
C ALA A 51 -2.23 -14.54 -8.17
N ASP A 52 -2.02 -15.71 -8.79
CA ASP A 52 -3.01 -16.39 -9.61
C ASP A 52 -3.89 -17.35 -8.79
N ALA A 53 -3.39 -17.83 -7.64
CA ALA A 53 -4.03 -18.86 -6.82
C ALA A 53 -5.34 -18.38 -6.17
N SER A 54 -5.35 -17.18 -5.57
CA SER A 54 -6.60 -16.58 -5.09
C SER A 54 -6.51 -15.06 -4.99
N ARG A 55 -7.66 -14.39 -5.19
CA ARG A 55 -7.81 -12.94 -5.03
C ARG A 55 -7.41 -12.43 -3.65
N ILE A 56 -7.77 -13.18 -2.60
CA ILE A 56 -7.47 -12.81 -1.21
C ILE A 56 -5.96 -12.94 -1.00
N LEU A 57 -5.35 -14.02 -1.49
CA LEU A 57 -3.91 -14.23 -1.37
C LEU A 57 -3.12 -13.15 -2.12
N ARG A 58 -3.52 -12.79 -3.34
CA ARG A 58 -2.89 -11.71 -4.11
C ARG A 58 -2.92 -10.39 -3.32
N ASN A 59 -4.09 -10.01 -2.80
CA ASN A 59 -4.22 -8.80 -2.01
C ASN A 59 -3.40 -8.88 -0.71
N PHE A 60 -3.33 -10.06 -0.08
CA PHE A 60 -2.58 -10.29 1.15
C PHE A 60 -1.08 -10.11 0.93
N ILE A 61 -0.54 -10.72 -0.13
CA ILE A 61 0.86 -10.56 -0.53
C ILE A 61 1.17 -9.08 -0.82
N ASN A 62 0.28 -8.37 -1.53
CA ASN A 62 0.43 -6.93 -1.75
C ASN A 62 0.45 -6.16 -0.42
N GLY A 63 -0.47 -6.43 0.50
CA GLY A 63 -0.50 -5.80 1.83
C GLY A 63 0.82 -5.97 2.58
N LEU A 64 1.34 -7.20 2.64
CA LEU A 64 2.63 -7.49 3.27
C LEU A 64 3.81 -6.81 2.55
N GLY A 65 3.78 -6.71 1.22
CA GLY A 65 4.80 -6.02 0.44
C GLY A 65 4.85 -4.53 0.78
N PHE A 66 3.70 -3.85 0.79
CA PHE A 66 3.62 -2.44 1.17
C PHE A 66 4.01 -2.20 2.63
N MET A 67 3.62 -3.08 3.56
CA MET A 67 4.11 -3.06 4.94
C MET A 67 5.64 -3.16 5.02
N SER A 68 6.24 -4.04 4.20
CA SER A 68 7.68 -4.25 4.17
C SER A 68 8.42 -3.02 3.63
N TYR A 69 7.90 -2.38 2.58
CA TYR A 69 8.45 -1.11 2.08
C TYR A 69 8.39 0.00 3.14
N ALA A 70 7.23 0.20 3.76
CA ALA A 70 7.04 1.24 4.77
C ALA A 70 7.92 1.00 6.01
N SER A 71 7.91 -0.23 6.55
CA SER A 71 8.71 -0.59 7.71
C SER A 71 10.23 -0.52 7.45
N GLY A 72 10.68 -0.88 6.24
CA GLY A 72 12.09 -0.77 5.86
C GLY A 72 12.55 0.68 5.85
N ALA A 73 11.79 1.58 5.23
CA ALA A 73 12.11 3.01 5.20
C ALA A 73 12.15 3.62 6.61
N VAL A 74 11.16 3.32 7.44
CA VAL A 74 11.05 3.85 8.81
C VAL A 74 12.16 3.30 9.72
N GLN A 75 12.52 2.02 9.59
CA GLN A 75 13.62 1.44 10.35
C GLN A 75 14.95 2.14 10.06
N LEU A 76 15.19 2.50 8.79
CA LEU A 76 16.42 3.20 8.39
C LEU A 76 16.46 4.61 8.97
N GLU A 77 15.34 5.32 8.96
CA GLU A 77 15.25 6.69 9.49
C GLU A 77 15.40 6.75 11.02
N LEU A 78 14.70 5.87 11.74
CA LEU A 78 14.74 5.83 13.21
C LEU A 78 16.05 5.24 13.77
N GLY A 79 16.71 4.39 12.98
CA GLY A 79 17.83 3.58 13.47
C GLY A 79 17.40 2.48 14.46
N PRO A 80 18.35 1.62 14.89
CA PRO A 80 18.02 0.35 15.55
C PRO A 80 17.29 0.48 16.88
N SER A 81 17.69 1.41 17.75
CA SER A 81 17.13 1.56 19.10
C SER A 81 15.70 2.09 19.08
N GLN A 82 15.48 3.19 18.36
CA GLN A 82 14.17 3.82 18.24
C GLN A 82 13.20 2.93 17.45
N TRP A 83 13.67 2.20 16.44
CA TRP A 83 12.85 1.19 15.74
C TRP A 83 12.31 0.12 16.70
N GLN A 84 13.17 -0.45 17.56
CA GLN A 84 12.71 -1.47 18.52
C GLN A 84 11.69 -0.89 19.50
N PHE A 85 11.90 0.34 19.97
CA PHE A 85 10.93 1.03 20.82
C PHE A 85 9.58 1.23 20.09
N PHE A 86 9.63 1.80 18.88
CA PHE A 86 8.46 2.13 18.05
C PHE A 86 7.60 0.90 17.70
N ILE A 87 8.24 -0.24 17.44
CA ILE A 87 7.54 -1.47 17.04
C ILE A 87 7.14 -2.35 18.22
N ARG A 88 8.02 -2.53 19.21
CA ARG A 88 7.81 -3.53 20.28
C ARG A 88 7.26 -2.95 21.56
N VAL A 89 7.71 -1.75 21.94
CA VAL A 89 7.40 -1.16 23.25
C VAL A 89 6.13 -0.31 23.14
N ASP A 90 6.18 0.73 22.31
CA ASP A 90 5.06 1.67 22.12
C ASP A 90 3.92 1.05 21.30
N ARG A 91 4.24 0.06 20.45
CA ARG A 91 3.33 -0.63 19.51
C ARG A 91 2.60 0.29 18.52
N MET A 92 2.75 1.61 18.63
CA MET A 92 2.16 2.57 17.71
C MET A 92 2.61 2.32 16.27
N GLY A 93 3.89 1.98 16.08
CA GLY A 93 4.43 1.66 14.77
C GLY A 93 3.87 0.37 14.19
N LEU A 94 3.72 -0.67 15.03
CA LEU A 94 3.17 -1.96 14.59
C LEU A 94 1.72 -1.82 14.14
N LEU A 95 0.89 -1.13 14.91
CA LEU A 95 -0.51 -0.90 14.59
C LEU A 95 -0.67 -0.03 13.33
N TRP A 96 0.14 1.02 13.18
CA TRP A 96 0.13 1.83 11.97
C TRP A 96 0.53 1.04 10.72
N LEU A 97 1.61 0.24 10.79
CA LEU A 97 1.99 -0.64 9.69
C LEU A 97 0.88 -1.66 9.37
N ALA A 98 0.22 -2.21 10.39
CA ALA A 98 -0.92 -3.09 10.19
C ALA A 98 -2.10 -2.38 9.51
N ILE A 99 -2.37 -1.11 9.84
CA ILE A 99 -3.36 -0.27 9.15
C ILE A 99 -2.98 -0.08 7.68
N ILE A 100 -1.72 0.26 7.36
CA ILE A 100 -1.24 0.37 5.97
C ILE A 100 -1.44 -0.96 5.21
N GLY A 101 -1.04 -2.08 5.82
CA GLY A 101 -1.23 -3.40 5.24
C GLY A 101 -2.69 -3.74 4.99
N ALA A 102 -3.56 -3.42 5.96
CA ALA A 102 -5.00 -3.65 5.86
C ALA A 102 -5.66 -2.75 4.79
N ILE A 103 -5.25 -1.49 4.68
CA ILE A 103 -5.66 -0.56 3.62
C ILE A 103 -5.36 -1.20 2.26
N VAL A 104 -4.11 -1.60 2.02
CA VAL A 104 -3.72 -2.20 0.74
C VAL A 104 -4.45 -3.51 0.52
N PHE A 105 -4.47 -4.42 1.49
CA PHE A 105 -5.19 -5.69 1.41
C PHE A 105 -6.65 -5.53 0.99
N THR A 106 -7.31 -4.50 1.51
CA THR A 106 -8.75 -4.29 1.31
C THR A 106 -9.09 -3.36 0.15
N THR A 107 -8.14 -2.60 -0.41
CA THR A 107 -8.44 -1.60 -1.46
C THR A 107 -7.57 -1.69 -2.71
N VAL A 108 -6.53 -2.53 -2.73
CA VAL A 108 -5.61 -2.67 -3.88
C VAL A 108 -6.31 -3.19 -5.14
N GLN A 109 -7.50 -3.80 -5.03
CA GLN A 109 -8.30 -4.18 -6.19
C GLN A 109 -8.77 -2.98 -7.05
N THR A 110 -8.59 -1.74 -6.58
CA THR A 110 -8.78 -0.54 -7.41
C THR A 110 -7.94 -0.60 -8.69
N GLN A 111 -6.75 -1.22 -8.64
CA GLN A 111 -5.88 -1.40 -9.82
C GLN A 111 -6.50 -2.34 -10.88
N ASP A 112 -7.31 -3.31 -10.43
CA ASP A 112 -7.87 -4.34 -11.32
C ASP A 112 -9.08 -3.79 -12.10
N LEU A 113 -9.66 -2.65 -11.69
CA LEU A 113 -10.85 -2.07 -12.34
C LEU A 113 -10.59 -1.67 -13.80
N TYR A 114 -9.43 -1.08 -14.10
CA TYR A 114 -9.07 -0.70 -15.47
C TYR A 114 -8.38 -1.83 -16.25
N ASP A 115 -7.87 -2.87 -15.59
CA ASP A 115 -7.11 -3.97 -16.23
C ASP A 115 -7.93 -5.25 -16.46
N GLN A 116 -9.27 -5.18 -16.36
CA GLN A 116 -10.15 -6.34 -16.49
C GLN A 116 -9.98 -7.10 -17.82
N ALA A 117 -9.74 -6.40 -18.93
CA ALA A 117 -9.50 -7.02 -20.23
C ALA A 117 -8.18 -7.81 -20.27
N GLY A 118 -7.10 -7.22 -19.72
CA GLY A 118 -5.79 -7.86 -19.63
C GLY A 118 -5.78 -9.04 -18.66
N ASP A 119 -6.47 -8.91 -17.54
CA ASP A 119 -6.64 -9.99 -16.57
C ASP A 119 -7.46 -11.14 -17.12
N ARG A 120 -8.53 -10.85 -17.89
CA ARG A 120 -9.32 -11.89 -18.57
C ARG A 120 -8.49 -12.63 -19.62
N ALA A 121 -7.71 -11.91 -20.43
CA ALA A 121 -6.82 -12.50 -21.43
C ALA A 121 -5.75 -13.41 -20.80
N ARG A 122 -5.32 -13.11 -19.57
CA ARG A 122 -4.38 -13.93 -18.79
C ARG A 122 -5.04 -15.04 -17.96
N GLY A 123 -6.36 -15.15 -17.98
CA GLY A 123 -7.11 -16.11 -17.15
C GLY A 123 -7.03 -15.84 -15.65
N ARG A 124 -6.76 -14.60 -15.24
CA ARG A 124 -6.66 -14.21 -13.83
C ARG A 124 -8.03 -14.11 -13.17
N LYS A 125 -8.10 -14.52 -11.90
CA LYS A 125 -9.32 -14.45 -11.08
C LYS A 125 -9.32 -13.21 -10.18
N THR A 126 -9.31 -12.02 -10.79
CA THR A 126 -9.34 -10.75 -10.06
C THR A 126 -10.73 -10.45 -9.48
N LEU A 127 -10.80 -9.62 -8.43
CA LEU A 127 -12.06 -9.29 -7.76
C LEU A 127 -13.16 -8.80 -8.73
N PRO A 128 -12.89 -7.85 -9.65
CA PRO A 128 -13.92 -7.40 -10.61
C PRO A 128 -14.45 -8.53 -11.51
N LEU A 129 -13.61 -9.48 -11.89
CA LEU A 129 -13.98 -10.61 -12.75
C LEU A 129 -14.75 -11.71 -12.00
N VAL A 130 -14.56 -11.83 -10.68
CA VAL A 130 -15.15 -12.90 -9.85
C VAL A 130 -16.47 -12.49 -9.21
N ILE A 131 -16.52 -11.32 -8.55
CA ILE A 131 -17.73 -10.86 -7.84
C ILE A 131 -18.54 -9.83 -8.64
N GLY A 132 -18.06 -9.47 -9.83
CA GLY A 132 -18.64 -8.48 -10.72
C GLY A 132 -18.15 -7.05 -10.45
N ASP A 133 -18.08 -6.26 -11.52
CA ASP A 133 -17.60 -4.87 -11.53
C ASP A 133 -18.38 -3.98 -10.53
N ALA A 134 -19.71 -4.08 -10.50
CA ALA A 134 -20.52 -3.25 -9.60
C ALA A 134 -20.26 -3.57 -8.11
N SER A 135 -20.22 -4.86 -7.76
CA SER A 135 -20.02 -5.31 -6.37
C SER A 135 -18.64 -4.91 -5.85
N VAL A 136 -17.59 -5.11 -6.65
CA VAL A 136 -16.23 -4.72 -6.24
C VAL A 136 -16.12 -3.21 -6.05
N ARG A 137 -16.80 -2.39 -6.87
CA ARG A 137 -16.80 -0.93 -6.75
C ARG A 137 -17.45 -0.48 -5.45
N TRP A 138 -18.59 -1.05 -5.09
CA TRP A 138 -19.25 -0.76 -3.81
C TRP A 138 -18.42 -1.15 -2.59
N VAL A 139 -17.85 -2.37 -2.60
CA VAL A 139 -16.95 -2.84 -1.54
C VAL A 139 -15.75 -1.91 -1.41
N THR A 140 -15.11 -1.56 -2.53
CA THR A 140 -13.93 -0.68 -2.56
C THR A 140 -14.28 0.72 -2.07
N ALA A 141 -15.41 1.30 -2.51
CA ALA A 141 -15.86 2.62 -2.07
C ALA A 141 -16.14 2.67 -0.56
N ALA A 142 -16.80 1.64 -0.01
CA ALA A 142 -17.05 1.54 1.43
C ALA A 142 -15.75 1.45 2.24
N LEU A 143 -14.79 0.66 1.77
CA LEU A 143 -13.48 0.51 2.43
C LEU A 143 -12.64 1.78 2.31
N MET A 144 -12.69 2.49 1.19
CA MET A 144 -12.05 3.80 1.05
C MET A 144 -12.61 4.80 2.05
N PHE A 145 -13.93 4.90 2.18
CA PHE A 145 -14.56 5.79 3.17
C PHE A 145 -14.17 5.42 4.60
N PHE A 146 -14.23 4.13 4.94
CA PHE A 146 -13.83 3.61 6.24
C PHE A 146 -12.39 3.99 6.58
N TRP A 147 -11.42 3.69 5.71
CA TRP A 147 -10.02 3.99 5.96
C TRP A 147 -9.68 5.49 5.90
N GLY A 148 -10.43 6.25 5.10
CA GLY A 148 -10.36 7.71 5.04
C GLY A 148 -10.63 8.38 6.39
N ILE A 149 -11.37 7.72 7.28
CA ILE A 149 -11.67 8.20 8.63
C ILE A 149 -10.77 7.52 9.67
N ILE A 150 -10.69 6.19 9.64
CA ILE A 150 -10.02 5.42 10.69
C ILE A 150 -8.52 5.71 10.74
N SER A 151 -7.86 5.82 9.58
CA SER A 151 -6.42 6.05 9.55
C SER A 151 -5.99 7.41 10.14
N PRO A 152 -6.56 8.56 9.73
CA PRO A 152 -6.22 9.83 10.38
C PRO A 152 -6.70 9.90 11.83
N ARG A 153 -7.83 9.26 12.18
CA ARG A 153 -8.32 9.21 13.57
C ARG A 153 -7.37 8.47 14.49
N TYR A 154 -6.70 7.41 14.01
CA TYR A 154 -5.65 6.71 14.75
C TYR A 154 -4.50 7.65 15.16
N TRP A 155 -4.21 8.66 14.33
CA TRP A 155 -3.19 9.68 14.59
C TRP A 155 -3.69 10.92 15.33
N GLY A 156 -4.94 10.90 15.80
CA GLY A 156 -5.51 11.98 16.62
C GLY A 156 -6.43 12.95 15.90
N TRP A 157 -6.81 12.68 14.64
CA TRP A 157 -7.81 13.48 13.96
C TRP A 157 -9.18 13.40 14.65
N LEU A 158 -9.84 14.57 14.80
CA LEU A 158 -11.10 14.78 15.54
C LEU A 158 -10.99 14.55 17.05
N GLN A 159 -9.78 14.64 17.63
CA GLN A 159 -9.60 14.78 19.08
C GLN A 159 -9.79 16.23 19.51
N ILE A 160 -10.13 16.44 20.79
CA ILE A 160 -10.50 17.76 21.35
C ILE A 160 -9.28 18.70 21.33
N ASP A 161 -8.10 18.16 21.57
CA ASP A 161 -6.79 18.80 21.66
C ASP A 161 -5.95 18.64 20.38
N GLN A 162 -6.59 18.38 19.24
CA GLN A 162 -5.85 18.20 17.99
C GLN A 162 -5.23 19.52 17.49
N SER A 163 -4.02 19.44 16.94
CA SER A 163 -3.38 20.57 16.28
C SER A 163 -4.07 20.94 14.95
N THR A 164 -3.89 22.19 14.51
CA THR A 164 -4.36 22.67 13.20
C THR A 164 -3.80 21.83 12.04
N VAL A 165 -2.55 21.39 12.14
CA VAL A 165 -1.90 20.54 11.12
C VAL A 165 -2.58 19.17 11.03
N LEU A 166 -2.92 18.56 12.17
CA LEU A 166 -3.65 17.29 12.21
C LEU A 166 -5.06 17.41 11.68
N PHE A 167 -5.77 18.50 12.01
CA PHE A 167 -7.11 18.75 11.50
C PHE A 167 -7.15 18.80 9.97
N TRP A 168 -6.26 19.59 9.36
CA TRP A 168 -6.23 19.73 7.90
C TRP A 168 -5.69 18.50 7.19
N SER A 169 -4.67 17.83 7.73
CA SER A 169 -4.17 16.58 7.14
C SER A 169 -5.22 15.47 7.18
N GLY A 170 -5.93 15.28 8.31
CA GLY A 170 -7.02 14.31 8.39
C GLY A 170 -8.21 14.66 7.48
N THR A 171 -8.59 15.94 7.40
CA THR A 171 -9.63 16.41 6.47
C THR A 171 -9.25 16.14 5.02
N TYR A 172 -7.98 16.38 4.64
CA TYR A 172 -7.47 16.06 3.31
C TYR A 172 -7.56 14.55 3.02
N MET A 173 -7.16 13.68 3.95
CA MET A 173 -7.26 12.23 3.76
C MET A 173 -8.70 11.78 3.55
N ALA A 174 -9.62 12.28 4.37
CA ALA A 174 -11.03 11.94 4.29
C ALA A 174 -11.65 12.45 2.97
N ALA A 175 -11.36 13.70 2.59
CA ALA A 175 -11.86 14.29 1.36
C ALA A 175 -11.37 13.53 0.13
N LEU A 176 -10.08 13.21 0.06
CA LEU A 176 -9.51 12.47 -1.06
C LEU A 176 -10.05 11.02 -1.12
N ALA A 177 -10.26 10.37 0.02
CA ALA A 177 -10.92 9.07 0.08
C ALA A 177 -12.37 9.12 -0.44
N CYS A 178 -13.14 10.15 -0.06
CA CYS A 178 -14.49 10.39 -0.58
C CYS A 178 -14.50 10.63 -2.09
N ILE A 179 -13.54 11.41 -2.61
CA ILE A 179 -13.38 11.63 -4.05
C ILE A 179 -13.10 10.30 -4.77
N ILE A 180 -12.18 9.48 -4.27
CA ILE A 180 -11.87 8.18 -4.85
C ILE A 180 -13.09 7.25 -4.81
N ALA A 181 -13.81 7.19 -3.70
CA ALA A 181 -15.03 6.40 -3.56
C ALA A 181 -16.12 6.85 -4.54
N GLY A 182 -16.40 8.15 -4.61
CA GLY A 182 -17.38 8.73 -5.53
C GLY A 182 -17.01 8.45 -6.99
N ARG A 183 -15.75 8.67 -7.38
CA ARG A 183 -15.24 8.35 -8.72
C ARG A 183 -15.39 6.87 -9.04
N THR A 184 -15.05 5.99 -8.10
CA THR A 184 -15.15 4.53 -8.28
C THR A 184 -16.57 4.10 -8.61
N LEU A 185 -17.58 4.75 -8.02
CA LEU A 185 -19.00 4.44 -8.24
C LEU A 185 -19.58 5.08 -9.49
N MET A 186 -19.25 6.36 -9.74
CA MET A 186 -19.88 7.21 -10.76
C MET A 186 -19.17 7.15 -12.13
N LEU A 187 -17.85 6.97 -12.15
CA LEU A 187 -17.04 7.00 -13.38
C LEU A 187 -16.49 5.62 -13.70
N ARG A 188 -17.15 4.90 -14.62
CA ARG A 188 -16.88 3.48 -14.92
C ARG A 188 -16.17 3.24 -16.25
N THR A 189 -15.43 4.23 -16.75
CA THR A 189 -14.65 4.10 -17.98
C THR A 189 -13.19 3.75 -17.64
N VAL A 190 -12.53 2.95 -18.49
CA VAL A 190 -11.12 2.55 -18.30
C VAL A 190 -10.18 3.75 -18.08
N PRO A 191 -10.27 4.88 -18.84
CA PRO A 191 -9.45 6.04 -18.56
C PRO A 191 -9.75 6.68 -17.20
N ALA A 192 -11.02 6.73 -16.78
CA ALA A 192 -11.39 7.28 -15.49
C ALA A 192 -10.89 6.41 -14.33
N ASP A 193 -10.95 5.08 -14.47
CA ASP A 193 -10.44 4.12 -13.49
C ASP A 193 -8.92 4.22 -13.33
N LYS A 194 -8.17 4.46 -14.42
CA LYS A 194 -6.72 4.74 -14.35
C LYS A 194 -6.42 5.99 -13.50
N VAL A 195 -7.20 7.06 -13.70
CA VAL A 195 -7.07 8.28 -12.88
C VAL A 195 -7.46 8.00 -11.43
N THR A 196 -8.52 7.22 -11.19
CA THR A 196 -8.94 6.83 -9.84
C THR A 196 -7.84 6.02 -9.14
N PHE A 197 -7.17 5.10 -9.85
CA PHE A 197 -6.02 4.38 -9.31
C PHE A 197 -4.83 5.29 -9.03
N LEU A 198 -4.56 6.29 -9.87
CA LEU A 198 -3.52 7.29 -9.59
C LEU A 198 -3.83 8.09 -8.32
N LEU A 199 -5.07 8.54 -8.14
CA LEU A 199 -5.53 9.22 -6.93
C LEU A 199 -5.43 8.32 -5.70
N TRP A 200 -5.74 7.03 -5.84
CA TRP A 200 -5.56 6.04 -4.78
C TRP A 200 -4.09 5.90 -4.37
N ASN A 201 -3.15 5.88 -5.32
CA ASN A 201 -1.72 5.86 -5.00
C ASN A 201 -1.28 7.14 -4.28
N LEU A 202 -1.75 8.31 -4.73
CA LEU A 202 -1.48 9.59 -4.06
C LEU A 202 -2.01 9.58 -2.61
N TRP A 203 -3.23 9.09 -2.43
CA TRP A 203 -3.84 8.95 -1.11
C TRP A 203 -3.04 7.99 -0.22
N LEU A 204 -2.60 6.84 -0.76
CA LEU A 204 -1.79 5.87 -0.03
C LEU A 204 -0.43 6.46 0.40
N VAL A 205 0.26 7.18 -0.50
CA VAL A 205 1.52 7.88 -0.15
C VAL A 205 1.28 8.87 0.98
N SER A 206 0.14 9.56 0.96
CA SER A 206 -0.22 10.52 2.00
C SER A 206 -0.45 9.86 3.36
N GLN A 207 -0.87 8.58 3.39
CA GLN A 207 -0.97 7.81 4.65
C GLN A 207 0.39 7.65 5.35
N TYR A 208 1.50 7.67 4.60
CA TYR A 208 2.84 7.57 5.18
C TYR A 208 3.26 8.84 5.93
N ALA A 209 2.64 9.99 5.61
CA ALA A 209 2.98 11.28 6.21
C ALA A 209 2.20 11.58 7.50
N LEU A 210 1.15 10.81 7.84
CA LEU A 210 0.34 11.04 9.03
C LEU A 210 1.14 11.06 10.36
N PRO A 211 2.12 10.16 10.60
CA PRO A 211 2.97 10.26 11.80
C PRO A 211 3.70 11.61 11.90
N LEU A 212 4.16 12.15 10.77
CA LEU A 212 4.86 13.43 10.71
C LEU A 212 3.92 14.59 11.05
N CYS A 213 2.70 14.58 10.49
CA CYS A 213 1.68 15.58 10.82
C CYS A 213 1.31 15.55 12.31
N ALA A 214 1.24 14.35 12.90
CA ALA A 214 1.00 14.20 14.33
C ALA A 214 2.15 14.74 15.20
N GLY A 215 3.39 14.47 14.81
CA GLY A 215 4.58 14.98 15.49
C GLY A 215 4.70 16.50 15.42
N LEU A 216 4.49 17.10 14.24
CA LEU A 216 4.51 18.55 14.04
C LEU A 216 3.43 19.27 14.85
N GLY A 217 2.26 18.64 14.99
CA GLY A 217 1.19 19.16 15.84
C GLY A 217 1.62 19.33 17.29
N ARG A 218 2.29 18.31 17.84
CA ARG A 218 2.77 18.33 19.24
C ARG A 218 3.93 19.30 19.46
N ALA A 219 4.78 19.51 18.46
CA ALA A 219 5.93 20.40 18.57
C ALA A 219 5.57 21.89 18.49
N GLY A 220 4.44 22.24 17.85
CA GLY A 220 3.96 23.63 17.77
C GLY A 220 3.20 24.14 18.99
N GLU A 221 2.98 23.28 19.99
CA GLU A 221 2.28 23.57 21.25
C GLU A 221 3.24 23.78 22.44
N VAL A 222 4.56 23.65 22.21
CA VAL A 222 5.65 23.91 23.19
C VAL A 222 6.26 25.27 22.91
#